data_AF-A0A7S0ZAZ3-F1
#
_entry.id   AF-A0A7S0ZAZ3-F1
#
_cell.length_a   1.000
_cell.length_b   1.000
_cell.length_c   1.000
_cell.angle_alpha   90.00
_cell.angle_beta   90.00
_cell.angle_gamma   90.00
#
_symmetry.space_group_name_H-M   'P 1'
#
loop_
_entity.id
_entity.type
_entity.pdbx_description
1 polymer ?
#
loop_
_entity_poly.entity_id
_entity_poly.type
_entity_poly.pdbx_seq_one_letter_code
_entity_poly.pdbx_strand_id
1 'polypeptide(L)'
;WSRRVTPSSYEIGLDLYKNAIECLVKVNESEGVHVDRESMYWLIASLYRNRARIESEMELNEDAKRDLVKSIDYEDGNVDAWLMLSEVCLRLSESVGDSNEEQSRVAFEKAMEINPSLRKQGQKQRAGIVESDRRKKSWWNLFG
;
A
#
# COMPACT_ATOMS: atom_id res chain seq x y z
N TRP A 1 4.50 8.11 -39.49
CA TRP A 1 5.59 8.27 -38.51
C TRP A 1 4.94 8.17 -37.14
N SER A 2 5.05 7.03 -36.44
CA SER A 2 4.52 6.97 -35.06
C SER A 2 5.44 7.81 -34.17
N ARG A 3 4.86 8.71 -33.39
CA ARG A 3 5.61 9.44 -32.37
C ARG A 3 6.09 8.40 -31.36
N ARG A 4 7.41 8.26 -31.20
CA ARG A 4 7.98 7.58 -30.03
C ARG A 4 7.57 8.39 -28.81
N VAL A 5 6.59 7.90 -28.06
CA VAL A 5 6.26 8.44 -26.75
C VAL A 5 7.38 8.01 -25.83
N THR A 6 8.16 8.98 -25.33
CA THR A 6 9.14 8.70 -24.28
C THR A 6 8.40 8.44 -22.98
N PRO A 7 8.65 7.31 -22.30
CA PRO A 7 8.03 7.06 -21.01
C PRO A 7 8.36 8.16 -20.01
N SER A 8 7.42 8.47 -19.13
CA SER A 8 7.65 9.34 -17.97
C SER A 8 8.67 8.72 -17.02
N SER A 9 9.28 9.55 -16.18
CA SER A 9 10.19 9.07 -15.11
C SER A 9 9.50 8.09 -14.16
N TYR A 10 8.19 8.26 -13.96
CA TYR A 10 7.35 7.36 -13.18
C TYR A 10 7.24 5.97 -13.83
N GLU A 11 6.94 5.90 -15.12
CA GLU A 11 6.86 4.63 -15.87
C GLU A 11 8.20 3.89 -15.88
N ILE A 12 9.30 4.60 -16.10
CA ILE A 12 10.65 4.01 -16.01
C ILE A 12 10.91 3.46 -14.60
N GLY A 13 10.51 4.20 -13.57
CA GLY A 13 10.61 3.75 -12.17
C GLY A 13 9.86 2.45 -11.93
N LEU A 14 8.60 2.37 -12.36
CA LEU A 14 7.77 1.16 -12.19
C LEU A 14 8.40 -0.06 -12.86
N ASP A 15 8.92 0.08 -14.08
CA ASP A 15 9.56 -1.02 -14.80
C ASP A 15 10.85 -1.48 -14.12
N LEU A 16 11.65 -0.54 -13.59
CA LEU A 16 12.83 -0.87 -12.80
C LEU A 16 12.47 -1.67 -11.54
N TYR A 17 11.44 -1.26 -10.79
CA TYR A 17 10.98 -2.01 -9.62
C TYR A 17 10.46 -3.40 -9.99
N LYS A 18 9.65 -3.52 -11.04
CA LYS A 18 9.14 -4.83 -11.52
C LYS A 18 10.30 -5.76 -11.86
N ASN A 19 11.26 -5.31 -12.66
CA ASN A 19 12.41 -6.11 -13.05
C ASN A 19 13.27 -6.52 -11.85
N ALA A 20 13.50 -5.60 -10.91
CA ALA A 20 14.27 -5.90 -9.70
C ALA A 20 13.58 -6.96 -8.82
N ILE A 21 12.27 -6.82 -8.60
CA ILE A 21 11.46 -7.78 -7.86
C ILE A 21 11.50 -9.15 -8.53
N GLU A 22 11.28 -9.23 -9.84
CA GLU A 22 11.30 -10.50 -10.58
C GLU A 22 12.66 -11.20 -10.48
N CYS A 23 13.76 -10.45 -10.58
CA CYS A 23 15.10 -10.99 -10.41
C CYS A 23 15.31 -11.56 -9.00
N LEU A 24 14.91 -10.81 -7.96
CA LEU A 24 15.12 -11.24 -6.58
C LEU A 24 14.23 -12.44 -6.21
N VAL A 25 12.98 -12.47 -6.66
CA VAL A 25 12.10 -13.63 -6.48
C VAL A 25 12.70 -14.87 -7.13
N LYS A 26 13.18 -14.77 -8.38
CA LYS A 26 13.86 -15.88 -9.07
C LYS A 26 15.12 -16.34 -8.34
N VAL A 27 15.93 -15.42 -7.83
CA VAL A 27 17.11 -15.76 -7.03
C VAL A 27 16.71 -16.48 -5.74
N ASN A 28 15.67 -16.00 -5.07
CA ASN A 28 15.16 -16.60 -3.83
C ASN A 28 14.58 -18.02 -4.04
N GLU A 29 14.01 -18.28 -5.22
CA GLU A 29 13.47 -19.59 -5.61
C GLU A 29 14.54 -20.54 -6.18
N SER A 30 15.72 -20.03 -6.54
CA SER A 30 16.76 -20.84 -7.19
C SER A 30 17.51 -21.75 -6.22
N GLU A 31 17.66 -23.02 -6.61
CA GLU A 31 18.49 -23.97 -5.89
C GLU A 31 19.97 -23.64 -6.09
N GLY A 32 20.74 -23.58 -5.01
CA GLY A 32 22.20 -23.37 -5.04
C GLY A 32 22.68 -21.94 -4.82
N VAL A 33 21.80 -20.96 -4.67
CA VAL A 33 22.18 -19.62 -4.21
C VAL A 33 22.00 -19.52 -2.69
N HIS A 34 23.12 -19.40 -1.97
CA HIS A 34 23.12 -19.17 -0.53
C HIS A 34 22.99 -17.67 -0.25
N VAL A 35 21.77 -17.14 -0.31
CA VAL A 35 21.46 -15.80 0.21
C VAL A 35 20.76 -15.93 1.55
N ASP A 36 21.04 -14.99 2.45
CA ASP A 36 20.24 -14.81 3.65
C ASP A 36 18.78 -14.49 3.26
N ARG A 37 17.86 -15.40 3.59
CA ARG A 37 16.45 -15.30 3.16
C ARG A 37 15.73 -14.15 3.82
N GLU A 38 16.08 -13.84 5.07
CA GLU A 38 15.47 -12.73 5.81
C GLU A 38 15.81 -11.39 5.16
N SER A 39 17.09 -11.15 4.86
CA SER A 39 17.53 -9.98 4.09
C SER A 39 16.88 -9.91 2.71
N MET A 40 16.69 -11.06 2.05
CA MET A 40 16.03 -11.13 0.76
C MET A 40 14.56 -10.72 0.84
N TYR A 41 13.82 -11.24 1.82
CA TYR A 41 12.41 -10.89 2.05
C TYR A 41 12.26 -9.41 2.39
N TRP A 42 13.13 -8.87 3.25
CA TRP A 42 13.13 -7.46 3.57
C TRP A 42 13.36 -6.57 2.32
N LEU A 43 14.28 -6.98 1.44
CA LEU A 43 14.54 -6.27 0.20
C LEU A 43 13.35 -6.35 -0.77
N ILE A 44 12.78 -7.54 -0.98
CA ILE A 44 11.60 -7.73 -1.84
C ILE A 44 10.42 -6.91 -1.30
N ALA A 45 10.17 -6.98 0.01
CA ALA A 45 9.14 -6.19 0.68
C ALA A 45 9.33 -4.69 0.45
N SER A 46 10.56 -4.20 0.60
CA SER A 46 10.91 -2.79 0.39
C SER A 46 10.67 -2.34 -1.06
N LEU A 47 10.99 -3.20 -2.05
CA LEU A 47 10.76 -2.88 -3.46
C LEU A 47 9.27 -2.81 -3.79
N TYR A 48 8.46 -3.76 -3.30
CA TYR A 48 7.00 -3.69 -3.46
C TYR A 48 6.42 -2.41 -2.85
N ARG A 49 6.80 -2.07 -1.61
CA ARG A 49 6.34 -0.83 -0.95
C ARG A 49 6.74 0.42 -1.75
N ASN A 50 7.98 0.48 -2.24
CA ASN A 50 8.46 1.63 -2.99
C ASN A 50 7.77 1.75 -4.35
N ARG A 51 7.45 0.62 -5.01
CA ARG A 51 6.67 0.61 -6.24
C ARG A 51 5.24 1.07 -5.99
N ALA A 52 4.60 0.58 -4.93
CA ALA A 52 3.27 1.02 -4.51
C ALA A 52 3.18 2.52 -4.25
N ARG A 53 4.24 3.13 -3.69
CA ARG A 53 4.30 4.58 -3.52
C ARG A 53 4.20 5.32 -4.85
N ILE A 54 4.96 4.88 -5.85
CA ILE A 54 4.94 5.45 -7.21
C ILE A 54 3.58 5.23 -7.87
N GLU A 55 3.03 4.02 -7.76
CA GLU A 55 1.68 3.70 -8.26
C GLU A 55 0.64 4.62 -7.61
N SER A 56 0.72 4.86 -6.30
CA SER A 56 -0.20 5.75 -5.60
C SER A 56 -0.03 7.23 -5.98
N GLU A 57 1.21 7.71 -6.23
CA GLU A 57 1.46 9.07 -6.74
C GLU A 57 0.89 9.26 -8.15
N MET A 58 0.77 8.17 -8.92
CA MET A 58 0.13 8.13 -10.23
C MET A 58 -1.38 7.84 -10.15
N GLU A 59 -1.98 7.86 -8.95
CA GLU A 59 -3.40 7.53 -8.70
C GLU A 59 -3.81 6.10 -9.07
N LEU A 60 -2.84 5.19 -9.29
CA LEU A 60 -3.04 3.76 -9.52
C LEU A 60 -3.26 3.02 -8.19
N ASN A 61 -4.26 3.45 -7.42
CA ASN A 61 -4.44 3.03 -6.03
C ASN A 61 -4.72 1.52 -5.87
N GLU A 62 -5.39 0.86 -6.83
CA GLU A 62 -5.60 -0.59 -6.79
C GLU A 62 -4.30 -1.39 -7.03
N ASP A 63 -3.42 -0.88 -7.90
CA ASP A 63 -2.10 -1.47 -8.10
C ASP A 63 -1.25 -1.31 -6.84
N ALA A 64 -1.21 -0.09 -6.30
CA ALA A 64 -0.51 0.22 -5.06
C ALA A 64 -0.96 -0.67 -3.91
N LYS A 65 -2.28 -0.88 -3.76
CA LYS A 65 -2.85 -1.76 -2.75
C LYS A 65 -2.34 -3.20 -2.90
N ARG A 66 -2.33 -3.74 -4.12
CA ARG A 66 -1.84 -5.11 -4.38
C ARG A 66 -0.37 -5.26 -4.03
N ASP A 67 0.45 -4.27 -4.36
CA ASP A 67 1.87 -4.29 -4.02
C ASP A 67 2.12 -4.15 -2.52
N LEU A 68 1.33 -3.34 -1.81
CA LEU A 68 1.43 -3.24 -0.35
C LEU A 68 1.08 -4.53 0.35
N VAL A 69 0.05 -5.25 -0.12
CA VAL A 69 -0.26 -6.60 0.38
C VAL A 69 0.93 -7.54 0.18
N LYS A 70 1.55 -7.55 -1.00
CA LYS A 70 2.76 -8.36 -1.22
C LYS A 70 3.91 -7.93 -0.32
N SER A 71 4.12 -6.64 -0.12
CA SER A 71 5.15 -6.13 0.80
C SER A 71 4.97 -6.70 2.21
N ILE A 72 3.74 -6.70 2.70
CA ILE A 72 3.34 -7.25 4.00
C ILE A 72 3.49 -8.77 4.05
N ASP A 73 3.15 -9.49 2.97
CA ASP A 73 3.32 -10.96 2.90
C ASP A 73 4.80 -11.36 3.04
N TYR A 74 5.73 -10.54 2.58
CA TYR A 74 7.17 -10.75 2.75
C TYR A 74 7.70 -10.26 4.11
N GLU A 75 7.16 -9.17 4.64
CA GLU A 75 7.58 -8.55 5.91
C GLU A 75 6.37 -7.95 6.64
N ASP A 76 5.73 -8.75 7.50
CA ASP A 76 4.54 -8.33 8.24
C ASP A 76 4.83 -7.27 9.32
N GLY A 77 6.09 -7.16 9.74
CA GLY A 77 6.61 -6.14 10.66
C GLY A 77 6.81 -4.77 10.02
N ASN A 78 6.56 -4.61 8.71
CA ASN A 78 6.79 -3.35 8.01
C ASN A 78 5.69 -2.32 8.31
N VAL A 79 5.92 -1.50 9.35
CA VAL A 79 5.01 -0.43 9.78
C VAL A 79 4.61 0.51 8.63
N ASP A 80 5.57 0.90 7.79
CA ASP A 80 5.33 1.84 6.69
C ASP A 80 4.42 1.24 5.62
N ALA A 81 4.55 -0.07 5.35
CA ALA A 81 3.67 -0.76 4.41
C ALA A 81 2.22 -0.80 4.92
N TRP A 82 2.02 -1.07 6.20
CA TRP A 82 0.70 -1.02 6.84
C TRP A 82 0.09 0.39 6.83
N LEU A 83 0.89 1.42 7.14
CA LEU A 83 0.42 2.81 7.08
C LEU A 83 0.02 3.21 5.66
N MET A 84 0.85 2.90 4.67
CA MET A 84 0.56 3.22 3.27
C MET A 84 -0.65 2.44 2.77
N LEU A 85 -0.82 1.17 3.18
CA LEU A 85 -2.01 0.39 2.86
C LEU A 85 -3.27 1.04 3.42
N SER A 86 -3.21 1.50 4.67
CA SER A 86 -4.31 2.25 5.28
C SER A 86 -4.70 3.47 4.45
N GLU A 87 -3.73 4.29 4.03
CA GLU A 87 -3.99 5.49 3.24
C GLU A 87 -4.54 5.19 1.84
N VAL A 88 -3.98 4.19 1.15
CA VAL A 88 -4.44 3.75 -0.16
C VAL A 88 -5.88 3.23 -0.07
N CYS A 89 -6.18 2.40 0.93
CA CYS A 89 -7.54 1.91 1.19
C CYS A 89 -8.52 3.06 1.49
N LEU A 90 -8.09 4.08 2.24
CA LEU A 90 -8.95 5.25 2.48
C LEU A 90 -9.29 5.98 1.17
N ARG A 91 -8.29 6.25 0.32
CA ARG A 91 -8.50 6.83 -1.03
C ARG A 91 -9.44 5.99 -1.91
N LEU A 92 -9.31 4.67 -1.84
CA LEU A 92 -10.19 3.74 -2.56
C LEU A 92 -11.61 3.69 -1.98
N SER A 93 -11.79 3.93 -0.67
CA SER A 93 -13.11 3.98 -0.05
C SER A 93 -13.92 5.19 -0.52
N GLU A 94 -13.24 6.32 -0.76
CA GLU A 94 -13.86 7.54 -1.29
C GLU A 94 -14.35 7.37 -2.74
N SER A 95 -13.80 6.41 -3.49
CA SER A 95 -14.12 6.20 -4.91
C SER A 95 -14.96 4.94 -5.21
N VAL A 96 -14.82 3.85 -4.43
CA VAL A 96 -15.41 2.53 -4.77
C VAL A 96 -16.33 1.97 -3.66
N GLY A 97 -16.50 2.68 -2.53
CA GLY A 97 -17.46 2.33 -1.46
C GLY A 97 -16.85 1.67 -0.21
N ASP A 98 -17.72 1.35 0.76
CA ASP A 98 -17.38 1.15 2.19
C ASP A 98 -16.43 -0.02 2.51
N SER A 99 -16.24 -1.00 1.63
CA SER A 99 -15.37 -2.18 1.88
C SER A 99 -13.89 -1.80 2.12
N ASN A 100 -13.42 -0.73 1.48
CA ASN A 100 -12.05 -0.26 1.65
C ASN A 100 -11.84 0.54 2.94
N GLU A 101 -12.90 1.10 3.54
CA GLU A 101 -12.83 1.85 4.80
C GLU A 101 -12.47 0.93 5.97
N GLU A 102 -13.07 -0.27 6.01
CA GLU A 102 -12.74 -1.28 7.01
C GLU A 102 -11.31 -1.82 6.83
N GLN A 103 -10.87 -2.05 5.60
CA GLN A 103 -9.49 -2.47 5.32
C GLN A 103 -8.48 -1.39 5.75
N SER A 104 -8.80 -0.12 5.53
CA SER A 104 -8.00 1.00 6.01
C SER A 104 -7.84 0.96 7.52
N ARG A 105 -8.95 0.80 8.25
CA ARG A 105 -8.97 0.70 9.71
C ARG A 105 -8.10 -0.45 10.22
N VAL A 106 -8.26 -1.65 9.66
CA VAL A 106 -7.49 -2.85 10.06
C VAL A 106 -6.00 -2.64 9.81
N ALA A 107 -5.62 -2.11 8.65
CA ALA A 107 -4.22 -1.85 8.32
C ALA A 107 -3.58 -0.85 9.28
N PHE A 108 -4.31 0.21 9.64
CA PHE A 108 -3.82 1.20 10.60
C PHE A 108 -3.70 0.64 12.03
N GLU A 109 -4.65 -0.21 12.45
CA GLU A 109 -4.58 -0.93 13.73
C GLU A 109 -3.33 -1.82 13.80
N LYS A 110 -3.03 -2.55 12.72
CA LYS A 110 -1.79 -3.34 12.61
C LYS A 110 -0.53 -2.49 12.71
N ALA A 111 -0.47 -1.34 12.03
CA ALA A 111 0.65 -0.42 12.16
C ALA A 111 0.87 0.04 13.62
N MET A 112 -0.21 0.31 14.36
CA MET A 112 -0.13 0.66 15.79
C MET A 112 0.26 -0.50 16.71
N GLU A 113 -0.12 -1.73 16.38
CA GLU A 113 0.30 -2.92 17.11
C GLU A 113 1.82 -3.09 17.02
N ILE A 114 2.39 -2.90 15.82
CA ILE A 114 3.83 -3.00 15.57
C ILE A 114 4.57 -1.79 16.15
N ASN A 115 4.04 -0.58 15.96
CA ASN A 115 4.63 0.66 16.49
C ASN A 115 3.62 1.47 17.34
N PRO A 116 3.57 1.21 18.67
CA PRO A 116 2.64 1.88 19.58
C PRO A 116 2.79 3.41 19.65
N SER A 117 3.90 3.99 19.18
CA SER A 117 4.09 5.45 19.15
C SER A 117 3.10 6.15 18.20
N LEU A 118 2.55 5.41 17.22
CA LEU A 118 1.57 5.89 16.24
C LEU A 118 0.18 6.14 16.84
N ARG A 119 -0.08 5.75 18.10
CA ARG A 119 -1.39 5.94 18.77
C ARG A 119 -1.90 7.38 18.74
N LYS A 120 -1.01 8.38 18.81
CA LYS A 120 -1.39 9.80 18.73
C LYS A 120 -1.88 10.21 17.33
N GLN A 121 -1.34 9.60 16.27
CA GLN A 121 -1.81 9.81 14.90
C GLN A 121 -3.13 9.07 14.65
N GLY A 122 -3.27 7.87 15.21
CA GLY A 122 -4.46 7.05 15.08
C GLY A 122 -5.75 7.63 15.62
N GLN A 123 -5.66 8.40 16.71
CA GLN A 123 -6.82 9.10 17.27
C GLN A 123 -7.38 10.15 16.29
N LYS A 124 -6.54 10.81 15.49
CA LYS A 124 -6.98 11.80 14.49
C LYS A 124 -7.63 11.14 13.28
N GLN A 125 -7.04 10.06 12.76
CA GLN A 125 -7.62 9.30 11.65
C GLN A 125 -8.98 8.68 12.02
N ARG A 126 -9.08 8.09 13.22
CA ARG A 126 -10.36 7.59 13.74
C ARG A 126 -11.42 8.68 13.87
N ALA A 127 -11.06 9.87 14.34
CA ALA A 127 -12.01 10.99 14.44
C ALA A 127 -12.51 11.46 13.05
N GLY A 128 -11.64 11.45 12.04
CA GLY A 128 -12.02 11.80 10.65
C GLY A 128 -12.98 10.80 10.02
N ILE A 129 -12.72 9.50 10.21
CA ILE A 129 -13.58 8.40 9.76
C ILE A 129 -14.96 8.47 10.44
N VAL A 130 -15.00 8.62 11.76
CA VAL A 130 -16.27 8.74 12.52
C VAL A 130 -17.09 9.95 12.05
N GLU A 131 -16.46 11.07 11.72
CA GLU A 131 -17.18 12.24 11.19
C GLU A 131 -17.62 12.04 9.73
N SER A 132 -16.90 11.24 8.93
CA SER A 132 -17.33 10.81 7.60
C SER A 132 -18.61 9.95 7.70
N ASP A 133 -18.59 8.92 8.55
CA ASP A 133 -19.73 8.05 8.83
C ASP A 133 -20.95 8.83 9.34
N ARG A 134 -20.71 9.80 10.23
CA ARG A 134 -21.78 10.67 10.76
C ARG A 134 -22.41 11.50 9.66
N ARG A 135 -21.60 12.08 8.77
CA ARG A 135 -22.08 12.86 7.61
C ARG A 135 -22.85 12.00 6.62
N LYS A 136 -22.37 10.79 6.29
CA LYS A 136 -23.08 9.83 5.43
C LYS A 136 -24.45 9.48 6.02
N LYS A 137 -24.53 9.08 7.29
CA LYS A 137 -25.80 8.77 7.98
C LYS A 137 -26.76 9.97 8.02
N SER A 138 -26.24 11.16 8.28
CA SER A 138 -27.06 12.38 8.30
C SER A 138 -27.62 12.72 6.93
N TRP A 139 -26.86 12.50 5.85
CA TRP A 139 -27.32 12.73 4.47
C TRP A 139 -28.42 11.75 4.07
N TRP A 140 -28.26 10.46 4.37
CA TRP A 140 -29.29 9.45 4.14
C TRP A 140 -30.60 9.76 4.89
N ASN A 141 -30.53 10.21 6.14
CA ASN A 141 -31.74 10.59 6.90
C ASN A 141 -32.45 11.85 6.36
N LEU A 142 -31.77 12.67 5.56
CA LEU A 142 -32.33 13.90 4.99
C LEU A 142 -32.89 13.70 3.57
N PHE A 143 -32.41 12.70 2.84
CA PHE A 143 -32.67 12.56 1.40
C PHE A 143 -33.05 11.14 0.93
N GLY A 144 -33.09 10.15 1.83
CA GLY A 144 -33.63 8.80 1.59
C GLY A 144 -35.01 8.62 2.18
#